data_AF-A0A2D4FHJ8-F1
#
_entry.id   AF-A0A2D4FHJ8-F1
#
_cell.length_a   1.000
_cell.length_b   1.000
_cell.length_c   1.000
_cell.angle_alpha   90.00
_cell.angle_beta   90.00
_cell.angle_gamma   90.00
#
_symmetry.space_group_name_H-M   'P 1'
#
loop_
_entity.id
_entity.type
_entity.pdbx_description
1 polymer ?
#
loop_
_entity_poly.entity_id
_entity_poly.type
_entity_poly.pdbx_seq_one_letter_code
_entity_poly.pdbx_strand_id
1 'polypeptide(L)'
;MAALAAVGPPNPRADPECCSILHGLVAAVEALCKITEYQHEARTSLMENADRVGNRGRIICITNAKSDSHVRMLEEFVQETIHEHNKLAANSDHLMQIQKCELVLIHTYPVGEESLVSDHLKKELSPVLT
;
A
#
# COMPACT_ATOMS: atom_id res chain seq x y z
N MET A 1 18.70 6.83 6.70
CA MET A 1 18.37 7.99 7.56
C MET A 1 18.38 9.33 6.85
N ALA A 2 19.28 9.59 5.89
CA ALA A 2 19.36 10.89 5.19
C ALA A 2 18.04 11.32 4.52
N ALA A 3 17.32 10.40 3.87
CA ALA A 3 16.03 10.71 3.21
C ALA A 3 14.95 11.18 4.19
N LEU A 4 14.82 10.52 5.35
CA LEU A 4 13.86 10.95 6.40
C LEU A 4 14.24 12.32 6.98
N ALA A 5 15.53 12.57 7.18
CA ALA A 5 16.02 13.86 7.66
C ALA A 5 15.74 15.01 6.65
N ALA A 6 15.77 14.72 5.35
CA ALA A 6 15.48 15.69 4.31
C ALA A 6 14.01 16.11 4.24
N VAL A 7 13.08 15.20 4.55
CA VAL A 7 11.64 15.52 4.65
C VAL A 7 11.34 16.33 5.90
N GLY A 8 12.02 16.03 7.00
CA GLY A 8 11.86 16.72 8.27
C GLY A 8 10.56 16.39 9.00
N PRO A 9 10.28 17.08 10.14
CA PRO A 9 9.07 16.86 10.91
C PRO A 9 7.84 17.48 10.23
N PRO A 10 6.61 16.99 10.52
CA PRO A 10 5.39 17.61 10.05
C PRO A 10 5.24 19.02 10.62
N ASN A 11 4.84 19.99 9.79
CA ASN A 11 4.63 21.38 10.20
C ASN A 11 3.20 21.57 10.74
N PRO A 12 3.00 21.91 12.03
CA PRO A 12 1.66 22.08 12.61
C PRO A 12 0.85 23.25 12.04
N ARG A 13 1.51 24.18 11.33
CA ARG A 13 0.89 25.36 10.71
C ARG A 13 0.67 25.19 9.20
N ALA A 14 1.03 24.03 8.64
CA ALA A 14 0.78 23.76 7.23
C ALA A 14 -0.71 23.62 6.96
N ASP A 15 -1.11 23.96 5.74
CA ASP A 15 -2.48 23.77 5.26
C ASP A 15 -2.81 22.27 5.19
N PRO A 16 -3.80 21.79 5.97
CA PRO A 16 -4.17 20.38 5.98
C PRO A 16 -4.91 19.92 4.73
N GLU A 17 -5.43 20.83 3.89
CA GLU A 17 -6.25 20.46 2.73
C GLU A 17 -5.50 19.61 1.69
N CYS A 18 -4.18 19.77 1.59
CA CYS A 18 -3.34 19.00 0.67
C CYS A 18 -2.69 17.76 1.32
N CYS A 19 -2.91 17.50 2.61
CA CYS A 19 -2.26 16.43 3.34
C CYS A 19 -3.18 15.22 3.52
N SER A 20 -2.91 14.16 2.74
CA SER A 20 -3.65 12.90 2.86
C SER A 20 -2.72 11.69 2.76
N ILE A 21 -3.03 10.66 3.57
CA ILE A 21 -2.35 9.36 3.53
C ILE A 21 -2.57 8.63 2.21
N LEU A 22 -3.62 8.97 1.47
CA LEU A 22 -3.97 8.38 0.19
C LEU A 22 -2.82 8.46 -0.82
N HIS A 23 -2.05 9.55 -0.84
CA HIS A 23 -0.89 9.70 -1.73
C HIS A 23 0.16 8.60 -1.49
N GLY A 24 0.44 8.28 -0.22
CA GLY A 24 1.38 7.23 0.14
C GLY A 24 0.85 5.83 -0.20
N LEU A 25 -0.46 5.61 -0.05
CA LEU A 25 -1.10 4.35 -0.41
C LEU A 25 -1.06 4.11 -1.92
N VAL A 26 -1.33 5.13 -2.74
CA VAL A 26 -1.18 5.04 -4.20
C VAL A 26 0.26 4.71 -4.57
N ALA A 27 1.23 5.46 -4.03
CA ALA A 27 2.64 5.22 -4.30
C ALA A 27 3.10 3.81 -3.87
N ALA A 28 2.55 3.27 -2.78
CA ALA A 28 2.84 1.91 -2.32
C ALA A 28 2.31 0.85 -3.31
N VAL A 29 1.08 1.01 -3.81
CA VAL A 29 0.52 0.11 -4.83
C VAL A 29 1.31 0.20 -6.14
N GLU A 30 1.64 1.41 -6.60
CA GLU A 30 2.48 1.61 -7.78
C GLU A 30 3.85 0.94 -7.63
N ALA A 31 4.48 1.07 -6.46
CA ALA A 31 5.77 0.44 -6.17
C ALA A 31 5.68 -1.10 -6.17
N LEU A 32 4.59 -1.67 -5.67
CA LEU A 32 4.36 -3.12 -5.72
C LEU A 32 4.17 -3.66 -7.14
N CYS A 33 3.72 -2.84 -8.09
CA CYS A 33 3.64 -3.23 -9.49
C CYS A 33 5.00 -3.20 -10.21
N LYS A 34 6.03 -2.54 -9.63
CA LYS A 34 7.37 -2.47 -10.23
C LYS A 34 8.11 -3.78 -10.03
N ILE A 35 8.86 -4.17 -11.05
CA ILE A 35 9.66 -5.40 -11.04
C ILE A 35 10.94 -5.16 -10.24
N THR A 36 11.18 -6.00 -9.23
CA THR A 36 12.47 -6.03 -8.53
C THR A 36 13.55 -6.70 -9.36
N GLU A 37 14.82 -6.43 -9.08
CA GLU A 37 15.95 -7.06 -9.79
C GLU A 37 15.88 -8.60 -9.76
N TYR A 38 15.55 -9.18 -8.59
CA TYR A 38 15.38 -10.64 -8.44
C TYR A 38 14.21 -11.20 -9.27
N GLN A 39 13.08 -10.48 -9.33
CA GLN A 39 11.95 -10.91 -10.17
C GLN A 39 12.29 -10.80 -11.65
N HIS A 40 13.04 -9.76 -12.05
CA HIS A 40 13.50 -9.60 -13.43
C HIS A 40 14.45 -10.75 -13.82
N GLU A 41 15.43 -11.05 -12.98
CA GLU A 41 16.37 -12.16 -13.19
C GLU A 41 15.63 -13.51 -13.28
N ALA A 42 14.69 -13.76 -12.35
CA ALA A 42 13.88 -14.98 -12.37
C ALA A 42 13.04 -15.11 -13.65
N ARG A 43 12.43 -14.03 -14.13
CA ARG A 43 11.68 -14.04 -15.40
C ARG A 43 12.57 -14.36 -16.60
N THR A 44 13.75 -13.75 -16.67
CA THR A 44 14.70 -13.97 -17.77
C THR A 44 15.30 -15.37 -17.72
N SER A 45 15.61 -15.90 -16.53
CA SER A 45 16.18 -17.23 -16.37
C SER A 45 15.18 -18.36 -16.65
N LEU A 46 13.88 -18.13 -16.45
CA LEU A 46 12.86 -19.16 -16.60
C LEU A 46 12.29 -19.26 -18.02
N MET A 47 12.63 -18.34 -18.94
CA MET A 47 12.17 -18.25 -20.34
C MET A 47 10.68 -18.56 -20.51
N GLU A 48 10.30 -19.83 -20.69
CA GLU A 48 8.92 -20.32 -20.86
C GLU A 48 8.09 -20.36 -19.56
N ASN A 49 8.72 -20.31 -18.38
CA ASN A 49 8.06 -20.33 -17.07
C ASN A 49 8.05 -18.96 -16.37
N ALA A 50 8.30 -17.87 -17.10
CA ALA A 50 8.35 -16.51 -16.55
C ALA A 50 7.04 -16.12 -15.82
N ASP A 51 5.90 -16.65 -16.26
CA ASP A 51 4.58 -16.41 -15.65
C ASP A 51 4.41 -17.07 -14.27
N ARG A 52 5.36 -17.94 -13.86
CA ARG A 52 5.36 -18.54 -12.51
C ARG A 52 5.94 -17.61 -11.45
N VAL A 53 6.56 -16.49 -11.84
CA VAL A 53 7.14 -15.54 -10.89
C VAL A 53 5.99 -14.77 -10.22
N GLY A 54 5.74 -15.10 -8.95
CA GLY A 54 4.73 -14.41 -8.14
C GLY A 54 5.18 -13.01 -7.73
N ASN A 55 4.25 -12.06 -7.80
CA ASN A 55 4.34 -10.72 -7.25
C ASN A 55 3.35 -10.53 -6.09
N ARG A 56 3.88 -10.69 -4.88
CA ARG A 56 3.11 -10.54 -3.63
C ARG A 56 3.77 -9.48 -2.76
N GLY A 57 2.95 -8.69 -2.06
CA GLY A 57 3.41 -7.56 -1.27
C GLY A 57 2.73 -7.44 0.09
N ARG A 58 3.29 -6.57 0.92
CA ARG A 58 2.67 -6.11 2.16
C ARG A 58 2.80 -4.59 2.24
N ILE A 59 1.70 -3.91 2.53
CA ILE A 59 1.66 -2.47 2.79
C ILE A 59 1.48 -2.29 4.29
N ILE A 60 2.44 -1.63 4.94
CA ILE A 60 2.33 -1.25 6.35
C ILE A 60 2.17 0.26 6.41
N CYS A 61 0.99 0.70 6.83
CA CYS A 61 0.62 2.11 6.88
C CYS A 61 0.41 2.51 8.35
N ILE A 62 1.19 3.49 8.80
CA ILE A 62 1.11 4.04 10.17
C ILE A 62 0.51 5.43 10.05
N THR A 63 -0.64 5.66 10.68
CA THR A 63 -1.33 6.95 10.60
C THR A 63 -2.24 7.18 11.80
N ASN A 64 -2.67 8.42 12.00
CA ASN A 64 -3.77 8.74 12.89
C ASN A 64 -5.06 8.82 12.07
N ALA A 65 -6.02 7.95 12.37
CA ALA A 65 -7.30 7.85 11.67
C ALA A 65 -8.40 8.44 12.55
N LYS A 66 -9.51 8.84 11.92
CA LYS A 66 -10.56 9.65 12.55
C LYS A 66 -11.68 8.80 13.17
N SER A 67 -11.88 7.59 12.64
CA SER A 67 -12.97 6.68 12.98
C SER A 67 -12.77 5.35 12.25
N ASP A 68 -13.50 4.30 12.66
CA ASP A 68 -13.58 3.04 11.89
C ASP A 68 -14.10 3.25 10.46
N SER A 69 -14.99 4.25 10.23
CA SER A 69 -15.45 4.57 8.88
C SER A 69 -14.34 5.14 7.99
N HIS A 70 -13.41 5.91 8.56
CA HIS A 70 -12.22 6.37 7.84
C HIS A 70 -11.32 5.17 7.50
N VAL A 71 -11.12 4.23 8.42
CA VAL A 71 -10.33 3.01 8.16
C VAL A 71 -10.90 2.21 7.00
N ARG A 72 -12.22 1.97 6.98
CA ARG A 72 -12.89 1.27 5.88
C ARG A 72 -12.74 1.99 4.53
N MET A 73 -12.82 3.32 4.53
CA MET A 73 -12.56 4.10 3.32
C MET A 73 -11.13 3.88 2.80
N LEU A 74 -10.13 3.81 3.67
CA LEU A 74 -8.74 3.53 3.27
C LEU A 74 -8.60 2.11 2.70
N GLU A 75 -9.26 1.12 3.30
CA GLU A 75 -9.29 -0.26 2.81
C GLU A 75 -9.90 -0.36 1.40
N GLU A 76 -11.08 0.23 1.20
CA GLU A 76 -11.78 0.29 -0.08
C GLU A 76 -10.94 1.04 -1.14
N PHE A 77 -10.33 2.16 -0.76
CA PHE A 77 -9.46 2.92 -1.65
C PHE A 77 -8.25 2.10 -2.12
N VAL A 78 -7.58 1.37 -1.22
CA VAL A 78 -6.45 0.50 -1.60
C VAL A 78 -6.92 -0.64 -2.49
N GLN A 79 -8.08 -1.24 -2.20
CA GLN A 79 -8.66 -2.29 -3.05
C GLN A 79 -8.90 -1.79 -4.48
N GLU A 80 -9.54 -0.63 -4.64
CA GLU A 80 -9.79 -0.02 -5.95
C GLU A 80 -8.49 0.34 -6.66
N THR A 81 -7.53 0.92 -5.93
CA THR A 81 -6.22 1.30 -6.49
C THR A 81 -5.46 0.08 -7.01
N ILE A 82 -5.46 -1.03 -6.27
CA ILE A 82 -4.86 -2.31 -6.72
C ILE A 82 -5.58 -2.83 -7.97
N HIS A 83 -6.91 -2.77 -7.98
CA HIS A 83 -7.70 -3.25 -9.12
C HIS A 83 -7.35 -2.49 -10.40
N GLU A 84 -7.30 -1.16 -10.36
CA GLU A 84 -6.95 -0.33 -11.50
C GLU A 84 -5.49 -0.50 -11.92
N HIS A 85 -4.53 -0.50 -10.98
CA HIS A 85 -3.12 -0.69 -11.32
C HIS A 85 -2.82 -2.09 -11.87
N ASN A 86 -3.56 -3.12 -11.46
CA ASN A 86 -3.43 -4.45 -12.04
C ASN A 86 -3.91 -4.49 -13.50
N LYS A 87 -4.91 -3.69 -13.89
CA LYS A 87 -5.30 -3.56 -15.31
C LYS A 87 -4.19 -2.91 -16.13
N LEU A 88 -3.55 -1.86 -15.59
CA LEU A 88 -2.41 -1.21 -16.25
C LEU A 88 -1.21 -2.16 -16.37
N ALA A 89 -0.89 -2.87 -15.29
CA ALA A 89 0.22 -3.83 -15.26
C ALA A 89 0.00 -5.03 -16.20
N ALA A 90 -1.25 -5.46 -16.42
CA ALA A 90 -1.56 -6.52 -17.38
C ALA A 90 -1.18 -6.17 -18.82
N ASN A 91 -1.18 -4.88 -19.15
CA ASN A 91 -0.92 -4.36 -20.49
C ASN A 91 0.50 -3.78 -20.62
N SER A 92 1.39 -4.04 -19.65
CA SER A 92 2.74 -3.47 -19.61
C SER A 92 3.79 -4.57 -19.51
N ASP A 93 4.83 -4.49 -20.34
CA ASP A 93 5.97 -5.41 -20.28
C ASP A 93 6.90 -5.16 -19.09
N HIS A 94 6.79 -3.98 -18.47
CA HIS A 94 7.69 -3.51 -17.41
C HIS A 94 7.07 -3.54 -16.01
N LEU A 95 5.82 -3.98 -15.88
CA LEU A 95 5.12 -4.09 -14.62
C LEU A 95 4.69 -5.54 -14.37
N MET A 96 4.32 -5.83 -13.13
CA MET A 96 3.74 -7.10 -12.73
C MET A 96 2.47 -6.87 -11.93
N GLN A 97 1.41 -7.61 -12.25
CA GLN A 97 0.18 -7.58 -11.48
C GLN A 97 0.42 -8.10 -10.06
N ILE A 98 -0.19 -7.46 -9.07
CA ILE A 98 -0.18 -7.88 -7.67
C ILE A 98 -1.15 -9.05 -7.53
N GLN A 99 -0.65 -10.26 -7.22
CA GLN A 99 -1.52 -11.42 -7.00
C GLN A 99 -2.00 -11.54 -5.54
N LYS A 100 -1.20 -11.07 -4.58
CA LYS A 100 -1.59 -10.98 -3.17
C LYS A 100 -0.96 -9.75 -2.51
N CYS A 101 -1.75 -9.02 -1.74
CA CYS A 101 -1.33 -7.89 -0.92
C CYS A 101 -1.92 -8.03 0.48
N GLU A 102 -1.07 -7.89 1.50
CA GLU A 102 -1.51 -7.76 2.89
C GLU A 102 -1.43 -6.29 3.30
N LEU A 103 -2.55 -5.71 3.73
CA LEU A 103 -2.64 -4.35 4.23
C LEU A 103 -2.68 -4.36 5.75
N VAL A 104 -1.72 -3.67 6.37
CA VAL A 104 -1.63 -3.48 7.81
C VAL A 104 -1.79 -2.01 8.11
N LEU A 105 -2.96 -1.62 8.62
CA LEU A 105 -3.25 -0.27 9.09
C LEU A 105 -2.99 -0.19 10.59
N ILE A 106 -1.99 0.62 10.97
CA ILE A 106 -1.63 0.85 12.37
C ILE A 106 -2.11 2.25 12.74
N HIS A 107 -3.19 2.28 13.52
CA HIS A 107 -3.66 3.50 14.16
C HIS A 107 -2.80 3.81 15.39
N THR A 108 -2.25 5.01 15.45
CA THR A 108 -1.53 5.50 16.64
C THR A 108 -2.14 6.81 17.14
N TYR A 109 -2.17 6.98 18.46
CA TYR A 109 -2.72 8.16 19.14
C TYR A 109 -1.89 8.48 20.40
N PRO A 110 -1.96 9.73 20.92
CA PRO A 110 -1.26 10.12 22.14
C PRO A 110 -1.69 9.33 23.38
N VAL A 111 -0.74 9.08 24.28
CA VAL A 111 -1.04 8.41 25.55
C VAL A 111 -1.98 9.27 26.40
N GLY A 112 -3.07 8.67 26.89
CA GLY A 112 -4.09 9.33 27.71
C GLY A 112 -5.32 9.79 26.93
N GLU A 113 -5.31 9.68 25.60
CA GLU A 113 -6.51 9.85 24.77
C GLU A 113 -7.25 8.51 24.59
N GLU A 114 -8.55 8.58 24.32
CA GLU A 114 -9.34 7.40 23.95
C GLU A 114 -9.19 7.09 22.46
N SER A 115 -9.05 5.80 22.11
CA SER A 115 -8.96 5.39 20.71
C SER A 115 -10.30 5.63 20.00
N LEU A 116 -10.26 6.35 18.88
CA LEU A 116 -11.41 6.55 17.99
C LEU A 116 -11.57 5.40 16.96
N VAL A 117 -10.65 4.44 16.99
CA VAL A 117 -10.61 3.30 16.07
C VAL A 117 -10.54 2.02 16.91
N SER A 118 -11.37 1.05 16.55
CA SER A 118 -11.35 -0.27 17.17
C SER A 118 -10.35 -1.20 16.47
N ASP A 119 -9.80 -2.16 17.20
CA ASP A 119 -8.96 -3.19 16.61
C ASP A 119 -9.81 -4.12 15.74
N HIS A 120 -9.34 -4.38 14.52
CA HIS A 120 -9.97 -5.33 13.60
C HIS A 120 -9.03 -6.50 13.36
N LEU A 121 -9.58 -7.70 13.32
CA LEU A 121 -8.85 -8.89 12.86
C LEU A 121 -8.68 -8.84 11.34
N LYS A 122 -7.72 -9.61 10.82
CA LYS A 122 -7.53 -9.76 9.38
C LYS A 122 -8.84 -10.13 8.69
N LYS A 123 -9.15 -9.43 7.62
CA LYS A 123 -10.39 -9.59 6.85
C LYS A 123 -10.04 -9.67 5.38
N GLU A 124 -10.56 -10.67 4.69
CA GLU A 124 -10.41 -10.72 3.23
C GLU A 124 -11.33 -9.65 2.60
N LEU A 125 -10.72 -8.63 2.00
CA LEU A 125 -11.42 -7.54 1.29
C LEU A 125 -11.64 -7.91 -0.17
N SER A 126 -10.68 -8.61 -0.78
CA SER A 126 -10.79 -9.15 -2.13
C SER A 126 -9.93 -10.41 -2.29
N PRO A 127 -10.01 -11.14 -3.42
CA PRO A 127 -9.10 -12.26 -3.68
C PRO A 127 -7.62 -11.87 -3.65
N VAL A 128 -7.31 -10.59 -3.87
CA VAL A 128 -5.94 -10.05 -3.88
C VAL A 128 -5.57 -9.40 -2.54
N LEU A 129 -6.50 -8.74 -1.85
CA LEU A 129 -6.23 -7.91 -0.68
C LEU A 129 -6.78 -8.52 0.62
N THR A 130 -5.94 -8.59 1.64
CA THR A 130 -6.26 -9.05 3.00
C THR A 130 -5.76 -8.05 4.03
#